data_AF-A0A1W9VPS9-F1
#
_entry.id   AF-A0A1W9VPS9-F1
#
_cell.length_a   1.000
_cell.length_b   1.000
_cell.length_c   1.000
_cell.angle_alpha   90.00
_cell.angle_beta   90.00
_cell.angle_gamma   90.00
#
_symmetry.space_group_name_H-M   'P 1'
#
loop_
_entity.id
_entity.type
_entity.pdbx_description
1 polymer ?
#
loop_
_entity_poly.entity_id
_entity_poly.type
_entity_poly.pdbx_seq_one_letter_code
_entity_poly.pdbx_strand_id
1 'polypeptide(L)'
;MLRKILKDIECLESLSHYLEPNGPLSIIDNNYEYRESQAKLLDDITHALNHDCILAAEAGTGVGKSFAYLLPALKWAEVKL
;
A
#
# COMPACT_ATOMS: atom_id res chain seq x y z
N MET A 1 -10.08 -22.51 10.72
CA MET A 1 -10.72 -21.65 11.74
C MET A 1 -9.74 -20.64 12.37
N LEU A 2 -8.44 -20.96 12.50
CA LEU A 2 -7.40 -20.04 13.00
C LEU A 2 -6.93 -18.93 12.01
N ARG A 3 -7.24 -19.03 10.71
CA ARG A 3 -6.86 -18.01 9.71
C ARG A 3 -7.61 -16.68 9.84
N LYS A 4 -8.69 -16.61 10.61
CA LYS A 4 -9.59 -15.44 10.69
C LYS A 4 -9.18 -14.39 11.73
N ILE A 5 -8.11 -14.62 12.49
CA ILE A 5 -7.67 -13.74 13.60
C ILE A 5 -6.45 -12.90 13.20
N LEU A 6 -5.76 -13.24 12.10
CA LEU A 6 -4.68 -12.42 11.55
C LEU A 6 -5.26 -11.43 10.54
N LYS A 7 -5.80 -10.35 11.10
CA LYS A 7 -5.95 -8.98 10.56
C LYS A 7 -5.57 -8.84 9.08
N ASP A 8 -6.59 -8.70 8.23
CA ASP A 8 -6.43 -8.18 6.87
C ASP A 8 -5.59 -6.88 6.92
N ILE A 9 -4.74 -6.63 5.93
CA ILE A 9 -4.02 -5.34 5.78
C ILE A 9 -5.03 -4.16 5.75
N GLU A 10 -6.31 -4.43 5.49
CA GLU A 10 -7.44 -3.54 5.73
C GLU A 10 -7.57 -3.20 7.23
N CYS A 11 -6.78 -2.23 7.68
CA CYS A 11 -7.05 -1.51 8.91
C CYS A 11 -8.29 -0.59 8.71
N LEU A 12 -8.81 -0.01 9.80
CA LEU A 12 -9.88 1.00 9.74
C LEU A 12 -9.54 2.20 8.82
N GLU A 13 -8.25 2.41 8.52
CA GLU A 13 -7.75 3.38 7.56
C GLU A 13 -6.96 2.65 6.45
N SER A 14 -7.21 3.03 5.19
CA SER A 14 -6.44 2.50 4.06
C SER A 14 -4.98 2.91 4.14
N LEU A 15 -4.07 2.02 3.76
CA LEU A 15 -2.65 2.32 3.58
C LEU A 15 -2.39 3.40 2.52
N SER A 16 -3.35 3.66 1.61
CA SER A 16 -3.22 4.77 0.66
C SER A 16 -3.18 6.13 1.35
N HIS A 17 -3.69 6.26 2.59
CA HIS A 17 -3.60 7.50 3.38
C HIS A 17 -2.16 8.01 3.55
N TYR A 18 -1.17 7.12 3.60
CA TYR A 18 0.25 7.52 3.65
C TYR A 18 0.69 8.34 2.43
N LEU A 19 0.03 8.14 1.29
CA LEU A 19 0.32 8.73 0.00
C LEU A 19 -0.61 9.90 -0.37
N GLU A 20 -1.78 10.01 0.26
CA GLU A 20 -2.76 11.07 -0.03
C GLU A 20 -2.19 12.49 0.12
N PRO A 21 -2.80 13.50 -0.53
CA PRO A 21 -2.46 14.89 -0.26
C PRO A 21 -2.58 15.22 1.24
N ASN A 22 -1.51 15.79 1.83
CA ASN A 22 -1.38 16.04 3.28
C ASN A 22 -1.23 14.77 4.13
N GLY A 23 -1.06 13.60 3.52
CA GLY A 23 -0.68 12.37 4.20
C GLY A 23 0.78 12.40 4.69
N PRO A 24 1.18 11.45 5.54
CA PRO A 24 2.52 11.36 6.12
C PRO A 24 3.69 11.59 5.13
N LEU A 25 3.62 11.02 3.92
CA LEU A 25 4.74 11.15 2.97
C LEU A 25 4.88 12.58 2.43
N SER A 26 3.77 13.28 2.22
CA SER A 26 3.77 14.69 1.81
C SER A 26 4.29 15.65 2.88
N ILE A 27 4.21 15.25 4.15
CA ILE A 27 4.74 16.03 5.29
C ILE A 27 6.26 15.83 5.43
N ILE A 28 6.75 14.60 5.16
CA ILE A 28 8.15 14.24 5.34
C ILE A 28 9.02 14.68 4.16
N ASP A 29 8.48 14.63 2.93
CA ASP A 29 9.18 15.05 1.72
C ASP A 29 8.40 16.16 1.01
N ASN A 30 8.92 17.40 1.10
CA ASN A 30 8.34 18.58 0.44
C ASN A 30 8.31 18.48 -1.10
N ASN A 31 9.04 17.54 -1.69
CA ASN A 31 9.01 17.27 -3.14
C ASN A 31 8.08 16.12 -3.50
N TYR A 32 7.43 15.49 -2.51
CA TYR A 32 6.46 14.45 -2.78
C TYR A 32 5.25 15.04 -3.52
N GLU A 33 4.88 14.37 -4.60
CA GLU A 33 3.72 14.70 -5.40
C GLU A 33 2.76 13.51 -5.34
N TYR A 34 1.53 13.78 -4.90
CA TYR A 34 0.46 12.80 -4.93
C TYR A 34 0.19 12.36 -6.38
N ARG A 35 0.05 11.05 -6.56
CA ARG A 35 -0.32 10.45 -7.84
C ARG A 35 -1.38 9.38 -7.61
N GLU A 36 -2.57 9.59 -8.17
CA GLU A 36 -3.69 8.64 -8.08
C GLU A 36 -3.29 7.23 -8.53
N SER A 37 -2.47 7.11 -9.58
CA SER A 37 -1.96 5.82 -10.05
C SER A 37 -1.06 5.09 -9.04
N GLN A 38 -0.34 5.83 -8.18
CA GLN A 38 0.46 5.25 -7.10
C GLN A 38 -0.44 4.71 -5.98
N ALA A 39 -1.45 5.49 -5.57
CA ALA A 39 -2.42 5.09 -4.56
C ALA A 39 -3.22 3.86 -5.02
N LYS A 40 -3.71 3.88 -6.27
CA LYS A 40 -4.41 2.73 -6.87
C LYS A 40 -3.54 1.47 -6.91
N LEU A 41 -2.28 1.60 -7.32
CA LEU A 41 -1.35 0.46 -7.32
C LEU A 41 -1.14 -0.11 -5.91
N LEU A 42 -1.05 0.76 -4.90
CA LEU A 42 -0.94 0.33 -3.50
C LEU A 42 -2.19 -0.46 -3.07
N ASP A 43 -3.38 0.04 -3.40
CA ASP A 43 -4.65 -0.62 -3.07
C ASP A 43 -4.76 -1.99 -3.76
N ASP A 44 -4.41 -2.06 -5.06
CA ASP A 44 -4.40 -3.31 -5.83
C ASP A 44 -3.42 -4.35 -5.22
N ILE A 45 -2.23 -3.91 -4.80
CA ILE A 45 -1.24 -4.77 -4.13
C ILE A 45 -1.76 -5.24 -2.77
N THR A 46 -2.35 -4.33 -1.99
CA THR A 46 -2.93 -4.62 -0.67
C THR A 46 -4.01 -5.69 -0.79
N HIS A 47 -4.91 -5.56 -1.76
CA HIS A 47 -5.92 -6.56 -2.08
C HIS A 47 -5.28 -7.91 -2.43
N ALA A 48 -4.30 -7.93 -3.32
CA ALA A 48 -3.64 -9.18 -3.72
C ALA A 48 -2.96 -9.90 -2.54
N LEU A 49 -2.30 -9.15 -1.64
CA LEU A 49 -1.68 -9.70 -0.44
C LEU A 49 -2.70 -10.27 0.56
N ASN A 50 -3.87 -9.63 0.72
CA ASN A 50 -4.94 -10.11 1.60
C ASN A 50 -5.64 -11.36 1.07
N HIS A 51 -5.75 -11.49 -0.25
CA HIS A 51 -6.52 -12.56 -0.88
C HIS A 51 -5.67 -13.72 -1.44
N ASP A 52 -4.39 -13.80 -1.07
CA ASP A 52 -3.45 -14.82 -1.57
C ASP A 52 -3.41 -14.89 -3.12
N CYS A 53 -3.54 -13.74 -3.80
CA CYS A 53 -3.61 -13.61 -5.26
C CYS A 53 -2.26 -13.17 -5.87
N ILE A 54 -2.04 -13.48 -7.15
CA ILE A 54 -0.95 -12.91 -7.94
C ILE A 54 -1.46 -11.68 -8.69
N LEU A 55 -0.84 -10.52 -8.47
CA LEU A 55 -1.09 -9.29 -9.23
C LEU A 55 -0.04 -9.10 -10.32
N ALA A 56 -0.48 -8.95 -11.56
CA ALA A 56 0.33 -8.43 -12.65
C ALA A 56 -0.17 -7.01 -12.97
N ALA A 57 0.65 -6.00 -12.69
CA ALA A 57 0.29 -4.60 -12.90
C ALA A 57 1.37 -3.88 -13.70
N GLU A 58 0.96 -3.03 -14.63
CA GLU A 58 1.84 -2.09 -15.31
C GLU A 58 1.79 -0.74 -14.58
N ALA A 59 2.96 -0.17 -14.30
CA ALA A 59 3.04 1.16 -13.74
C ALA A 59 4.16 1.97 -14.40
N GLY A 60 3.79 3.15 -14.90
CA GLY A 60 4.68 4.06 -15.62
C GLY A 60 5.90 4.51 -14.80
N THR A 61 6.94 4.97 -15.48
CA THR A 61 8.15 5.53 -14.84
C THR A 61 7.80 6.76 -13.98
N GLY A 62 8.49 6.94 -12.85
CA GLY A 62 8.27 8.11 -11.98
C GLY A 62 7.00 8.08 -11.12
N VAL A 63 6.13 7.07 -11.26
CA VAL A 63 4.88 6.93 -10.48
C VAL A 63 5.12 6.74 -8.97
N GLY A 64 6.34 6.40 -8.54
CA GLY A 64 6.60 6.10 -7.13
C GLY A 64 6.22 4.67 -6.73
N LYS A 65 6.32 3.72 -7.68
CA LYS A 65 6.04 2.28 -7.52
C LYS A 65 6.63 1.68 -6.24
N SER A 66 7.83 2.13 -5.86
CA SER A 66 8.53 1.61 -4.68
C SER A 66 7.75 1.76 -3.40
N PHE A 67 7.18 2.93 -3.12
CA PHE A 67 6.33 3.10 -1.94
C PHE A 67 5.03 2.29 -2.05
N ALA A 68 4.47 2.18 -3.26
CA ALA A 68 3.24 1.43 -3.50
C ALA A 68 3.38 -0.06 -3.16
N TYR A 69 4.53 -0.70 -3.40
CA TYR A 69 4.76 -2.09 -2.99
C TYR A 69 5.40 -2.24 -1.60
N LEU A 70 6.21 -1.28 -1.13
CA LEU A 70 6.90 -1.39 0.17
C LEU A 70 5.94 -1.20 1.35
N LEU A 71 5.06 -0.21 1.31
CA LEU A 71 4.13 0.07 2.41
C LEU A 71 3.26 -1.16 2.76
N PRO A 72 2.53 -1.77 1.81
CA PRO A 72 1.72 -2.94 2.12
C PRO A 72 2.56 -4.18 2.44
N ALA A 73 3.75 -4.35 1.82
CA ALA A 73 4.63 -5.48 2.14
C ALA A 73 5.19 -5.40 3.58
N LEU A 74 5.63 -4.22 4.02
CA LEU A 74 6.07 -3.99 5.40
C LEU A 74 4.95 -4.24 6.39
N LYS A 75 3.74 -3.74 6.10
CA LYS A 75 2.58 -3.97 6.96
C LYS A 75 2.21 -5.44 7.06
N TRP A 76 2.23 -6.15 5.94
CA TRP A 76 2.00 -7.59 5.89
C TRP A 76 3.05 -8.39 6.68
N ALA A 77 4.32 -7.97 6.61
CA ALA A 77 5.42 -8.60 7.34
C ALA A 77 5.34 -8.33 8.85
N GLU A 78 4.92 -7.14 9.28
CA GLU A 78 4.68 -6.80 10.69
C GLU A 78 3.66 -7.74 11.35
N VAL A 79 2.60 -8.12 10.63
CA VAL A 79 1.55 -9.01 11.14
C VAL A 79 2.03 -10.47 11.31
N LYS A 80 3.16 -10.85 10.69
CA LYS A 80 3.71 -12.21 10.74
C LYS A 80 4.84 -12.44 11.75
N LEU A 81 5.36 -11.38 12.37
CA LEU A 81 6.33 -11.45 13.47
C LEU A 81 5.62 -11.44 14.82
#